data_AF-A0AAU0X818-F1
#
_entry.id   AF-A0AAU0X818-F1
#
_cell.length_a   1.000
_cell.length_b   1.000
_cell.length_c   1.000
_cell.angle_alpha   90.00
_cell.angle_beta   90.00
_cell.angle_gamma   90.00
#
_symmetry.space_group_name_H-M   'P 1'
#
loop_
_entity.id
_entity.type
_entity.pdbx_description
1 polymer ?
#
loop_
_entity_poly.entity_id
_entity_poly.type
_entity_poly.pdbx_seq_one_letter_code
_entity_poly.pdbx_strand_id
1 'polypeptide(L)'
;MRDQEPAPTQRARRLTTKETAELLGVKPETVYAYVSRGQLTSRRGENTRGSTFDAAEVEALARRNRRETTAGSSSGELSVRTRITLIDDDRYFFRGVDAVQLAAHHSYEEVAEWLWTGTLRPGARFTAPKESLSAARKAMAALPELSSPIDRLRVAAVAAATADPLRYDLSEDSVLGAARSLIPTLAAALPLVRTTYVDGAPIAQRLWGRLTYREPDEASLRVLDMALALLVDHDLAASTLAVRVAASARAHTYAAVSAGLGVLEGPLHGAASGLAHRMLLDVLDRGSAGSVVADELRSGRRVPGLGHRLYQGEDPRAQALFAALEELPQARPALAAARDVVATTARHTELHANVDLALAAFTASFGMAAEAGETIFAVARTTGWIAHALEEYGERPLRMRPTGHYVGPRPPQPLPSVSPAE
;
A
#
# COMPACT_ATOMS: atom_id res chain seq x y z
N MET A 1 -63.40 3.81 -27.99
CA MET A 1 -64.15 4.51 -26.94
C MET A 1 -64.03 3.71 -25.65
N ARG A 2 -63.02 4.04 -24.84
CA ARG A 2 -63.04 4.06 -23.37
C ARG A 2 -61.66 4.48 -22.90
N ASP A 3 -61.64 5.67 -22.33
CA ASP A 3 -60.52 6.36 -21.72
C ASP A 3 -59.87 5.50 -20.64
N GLN A 4 -58.55 5.39 -20.68
CA GLN A 4 -57.76 4.98 -19.53
C GLN A 4 -57.42 6.24 -18.72
N GLU A 5 -58.00 6.35 -17.53
CA GLU A 5 -57.57 7.30 -16.52
C GLU A 5 -56.10 7.01 -16.11
N PRO A 6 -55.23 8.03 -16.01
CA PRO A 6 -53.92 7.85 -15.43
C PRO A 6 -54.01 7.71 -13.90
N ALA A 7 -53.29 6.73 -13.37
CA ALA A 7 -53.12 6.47 -11.94
C ALA A 7 -52.56 7.69 -11.17
N PRO A 8 -52.89 7.85 -9.87
CA PRO A 8 -52.59 9.05 -9.10
C PRO A 8 -51.08 9.24 -8.91
N THR A 9 -50.61 10.46 -9.19
CA THR A 9 -49.25 10.92 -8.95
C THR A 9 -48.88 10.70 -7.49
N GLN A 10 -47.79 9.95 -7.25
CA GLN A 10 -47.19 9.74 -5.94
C GLN A 10 -46.92 11.12 -5.31
N ARG A 11 -47.69 11.50 -4.28
CA ARG A 11 -47.52 12.80 -3.61
C ARG A 11 -46.08 12.93 -3.13
N ALA A 12 -45.33 13.86 -3.72
CA ALA A 12 -43.96 14.15 -3.33
C ALA A 12 -43.91 14.47 -1.83
N ARG A 13 -43.13 13.68 -1.08
CA ARG A 13 -42.90 13.87 0.35
C ARG A 13 -42.31 15.25 0.56
N ARG A 14 -43.01 16.11 1.33
CA ARG A 14 -42.52 17.45 1.66
C ARG A 14 -42.00 17.51 3.09
N LEU A 15 -40.94 18.24 3.30
CA LEU A 15 -40.25 18.41 4.57
C LEU A 15 -40.56 19.78 5.17
N THR A 16 -40.64 19.86 6.49
CA THR A 16 -40.71 21.13 7.22
C THR A 16 -39.36 21.84 7.20
N THR A 17 -39.35 23.14 7.52
CA THR A 17 -38.09 23.92 7.61
C THR A 17 -37.08 23.29 8.58
N LYS A 18 -37.55 22.73 9.70
CA LYS A 18 -36.70 22.08 10.69
C LYS A 18 -36.04 20.81 10.14
N GLU A 19 -36.83 19.93 9.53
CA GLU A 19 -36.31 18.70 8.91
C GLU A 19 -35.36 19.00 7.75
N THR A 20 -35.64 20.04 6.95
CA THR A 20 -34.75 20.51 5.89
C THR A 20 -33.43 21.04 6.46
N ALA A 21 -33.46 21.79 7.56
CA ALA A 21 -32.28 22.30 8.23
C ALA A 21 -31.40 21.16 8.77
N GLU A 22 -32.02 20.15 9.40
CA GLU A 22 -31.35 18.95 9.91
C GLU A 22 -30.69 18.15 8.77
N LEU A 23 -31.40 17.90 7.67
CA LEU A 23 -30.87 17.17 6.50
C LEU A 23 -29.71 17.89 5.80
N LEU A 24 -29.70 19.22 5.81
CA LEU A 24 -28.64 20.03 5.22
C LEU A 24 -27.50 20.33 6.19
N GLY A 25 -27.65 19.99 7.48
CA GLY A 25 -26.66 20.31 8.53
C GLY A 25 -26.50 21.81 8.78
N VAL A 26 -27.56 22.60 8.63
CA VAL A 26 -27.54 24.07 8.78
C VAL A 26 -28.59 24.55 9.77
N LYS A 27 -28.55 25.83 10.16
CA LYS A 27 -29.61 26.45 10.96
C LYS A 27 -30.87 26.73 10.12
N PRO A 28 -32.08 26.74 10.71
CA PRO A 28 -33.34 27.01 9.98
C PRO A 28 -33.34 28.32 9.17
N GLU A 29 -32.65 29.37 9.65
CA GLU A 29 -32.54 30.65 8.95
C GLU A 29 -31.79 30.51 7.62
N THR A 30 -30.78 29.62 7.58
CA THR A 30 -29.98 29.34 6.38
C THR A 30 -30.78 28.63 5.29
N VAL A 31 -31.86 27.90 5.66
CA VAL A 31 -32.76 27.26 4.69
C VAL A 31 -33.43 28.31 3.80
N TYR A 32 -33.88 29.43 4.38
CA TYR A 32 -34.47 30.53 3.61
C TYR A 32 -33.45 31.26 2.71
N ALA A 33 -32.18 31.28 3.10
CA ALA A 33 -31.11 31.80 2.25
C ALA A 33 -30.84 30.91 1.02
N TYR A 34 -31.16 29.62 1.07
CA TYR A 34 -31.13 28.76 -0.12
C TYR A 34 -32.32 29.02 -1.04
N VAL A 35 -33.49 29.36 -0.48
CA VAL A 35 -34.66 29.77 -1.25
C VAL A 35 -34.41 31.09 -1.98
N SER A 36 -33.87 32.10 -1.29
CA SER A 36 -33.58 33.41 -1.90
C SER A 36 -32.55 33.33 -3.03
N ARG A 37 -31.68 32.32 -2.98
CA ARG A 37 -30.68 32.02 -4.02
C ARG A 37 -31.20 31.06 -5.11
N GLY A 38 -32.49 30.70 -5.08
CA GLY A 38 -33.11 29.82 -6.07
C GLY A 38 -32.62 28.37 -6.01
N GLN A 39 -32.03 27.94 -4.90
CA GLN A 39 -31.48 26.60 -4.71
C GLN A 39 -32.45 25.62 -4.07
N LEU A 40 -33.51 26.14 -3.43
CA LEU A 40 -34.65 25.37 -2.91
C LEU A 40 -35.95 26.10 -3.24
N THR A 41 -37.01 25.33 -3.48
CA THR A 41 -38.34 25.86 -3.74
C THR A 41 -39.22 25.72 -2.51
N SER A 42 -39.64 26.85 -1.95
CA SER A 42 -40.52 26.87 -0.77
C SER A 42 -42.01 26.94 -1.16
N ARG A 43 -42.86 26.20 -0.45
CA ARG A 43 -44.33 26.36 -0.49
C ARG A 43 -44.89 26.51 0.91
N ARG A 44 -45.86 27.41 1.11
CA ARG A 44 -46.56 27.51 2.41
C ARG A 44 -47.39 26.25 2.64
N GLY A 45 -47.23 25.60 3.79
CA GLY A 45 -48.01 24.42 4.13
C GLY A 45 -49.45 24.82 4.48
N GLU A 46 -50.43 24.06 3.98
CA GLU A 46 -51.86 24.34 4.24
C GLU A 46 -52.26 24.11 5.71
N ASN A 47 -51.45 23.39 6.51
CA ASN A 47 -51.73 23.05 7.91
C ASN A 47 -50.53 23.17 8.88
N THR A 48 -49.45 23.84 8.49
CA THR A 48 -48.27 24.06 9.34
C THR A 48 -47.86 25.53 9.34
N ARG A 49 -47.52 26.07 10.52
CA ARG A 49 -46.86 27.40 10.62
C ARG A 49 -45.45 27.29 10.04
N GLY A 50 -45.31 27.44 8.73
CA GLY A 50 -44.01 27.49 8.06
C GLY A 50 -44.02 27.06 6.58
N SER A 51 -42.88 27.27 5.93
CA SER A 51 -42.65 26.78 4.56
C SER A 51 -42.26 25.30 4.56
N THR A 52 -42.68 24.60 3.51
CA THR A 52 -42.36 23.20 3.22
C THR A 52 -41.56 23.07 1.92
N PHE A 53 -40.68 22.08 1.89
CA PHE A 53 -39.67 21.88 0.84
C PHE A 53 -39.82 20.50 0.22
N ASP A 54 -39.46 20.36 -1.05
CA ASP A 54 -39.46 19.06 -1.71
C ASP A 54 -38.28 18.20 -1.23
N ALA A 55 -38.55 16.97 -0.76
CA ALA A 55 -37.50 16.12 -0.20
C ALA A 55 -36.37 15.81 -1.21
N ALA A 56 -36.70 15.60 -2.49
CA ALA A 56 -35.71 15.27 -3.51
C ALA A 56 -34.79 16.46 -3.83
N GLU A 57 -35.34 17.68 -3.80
CA GLU A 57 -34.58 18.92 -3.99
C GLU A 57 -33.60 19.16 -2.83
N VAL A 58 -34.05 18.92 -1.60
CA VAL A 58 -33.23 19.01 -0.38
C VAL A 58 -32.10 17.98 -0.39
N GLU A 59 -32.37 16.73 -0.75
CA GLU A 59 -31.36 15.68 -0.86
C GLU A 59 -30.34 15.95 -1.98
N ALA A 60 -30.79 16.50 -3.12
CA ALA A 60 -29.90 16.92 -4.20
C ALA A 60 -28.96 18.05 -3.75
N LEU A 61 -29.49 19.04 -3.01
CA LEU A 61 -28.69 20.12 -2.45
C LEU A 61 -27.70 19.62 -1.39
N ALA A 62 -28.11 18.70 -0.51
CA ALA A 62 -27.24 18.09 0.49
C ALA A 62 -26.06 17.32 -0.14
N ARG A 63 -26.29 16.64 -1.27
CA ARG A 63 -25.23 15.97 -2.05
C ARG A 63 -24.29 16.96 -2.71
N ARG A 64 -24.81 18.06 -3.27
CA ARG A 64 -23.99 19.12 -3.89
C ARG A 64 -23.11 19.83 -2.87
N ASN A 65 -23.68 20.22 -1.73
CA ASN A 65 -22.94 20.89 -0.66
C ASN A 65 -21.81 19.99 -0.13
N ARG A 66 -22.06 18.70 0.14
CA ARG A 66 -21.00 17.75 0.53
C ARG A 66 -19.85 17.65 -0.47
N ARG A 67 -20.15 17.78 -1.77
CA ARG A 67 -19.16 17.76 -2.86
C ARG A 67 -18.36 19.07 -2.95
N GLU A 68 -18.96 20.20 -2.59
CA GLU A 68 -18.28 21.50 -2.52
C GLU A 68 -17.45 21.66 -1.23
N THR A 69 -17.92 21.20 -0.08
CA THR A 69 -17.14 21.24 1.17
C THR A 69 -15.88 20.37 1.09
N THR A 70 -15.93 19.26 0.34
CA THR A 70 -14.75 18.40 0.07
C THR A 70 -13.82 18.94 -1.02
N ALA A 71 -14.28 19.88 -1.85
CA ALA A 71 -13.42 20.61 -2.78
C ALA A 71 -12.83 21.90 -2.16
N GLY A 72 -13.43 22.39 -1.07
CA GLY A 72 -13.10 23.67 -0.43
C GLY A 72 -12.42 23.60 0.95
N SER A 73 -12.13 22.41 1.50
CA SER A 73 -11.39 22.32 2.77
C SER A 73 -9.91 22.64 2.55
N SER A 74 -9.61 23.94 2.66
CA SER A 74 -8.26 24.49 2.81
C SER A 74 -7.71 24.15 4.20
N SER A 75 -7.12 22.96 4.32
CA SER A 75 -6.12 22.66 5.36
C SER A 75 -5.12 21.66 4.80
N GLY A 76 -4.09 22.16 4.10
CA GLY A 76 -2.70 21.65 4.00
C GLY A 76 -2.34 20.17 3.79
N GLU A 77 -3.26 19.22 3.91
CA GLU A 77 -3.01 17.79 3.84
C GLU A 77 -3.44 17.28 2.48
N LEU A 78 -2.50 16.58 1.82
CA LEU A 78 -2.76 15.90 0.57
C LEU A 78 -3.75 14.75 0.84
N SER A 79 -5.06 15.04 0.69
CA SER A 79 -6.09 14.03 0.80
C SER A 79 -6.21 13.24 -0.50
N VAL A 80 -6.01 11.93 -0.40
CA VAL A 80 -6.00 11.01 -1.54
C VAL A 80 -7.05 9.95 -1.31
N ARG A 81 -8.07 9.91 -2.19
CA ARG A 81 -9.11 8.88 -2.14
C ARG A 81 -8.56 7.58 -2.70
N THR A 82 -8.91 6.46 -2.08
CA THR A 82 -8.58 5.12 -2.57
C THR A 82 -9.70 4.13 -2.23
N ARG A 83 -9.82 3.08 -3.05
CA ARG A 83 -10.71 1.93 -2.84
C ARG A 83 -9.94 0.62 -2.70
N ILE A 84 -8.62 0.70 -2.51
CA ILE A 84 -7.71 -0.44 -2.54
C ILE A 84 -7.60 -1.06 -1.15
N THR A 85 -7.16 -0.27 -0.18
CA THR A 85 -6.97 -0.72 1.19
C THR A 85 -7.67 0.20 2.17
N LEU A 86 -8.32 -0.40 3.17
CA LEU A 86 -8.83 0.28 4.34
C LEU A 86 -8.10 -0.27 5.56
N ILE A 87 -7.59 0.60 6.43
CA ILE A 87 -7.05 0.24 7.75
C ILE A 87 -7.96 0.92 8.78
N ASP A 88 -8.56 0.12 9.65
CA ASP A 88 -9.56 0.56 10.61
C ASP A 88 -9.53 -0.35 11.84
N ASP A 89 -9.45 0.24 13.04
CA ASP A 89 -9.40 -0.45 14.34
C ASP A 89 -8.50 -1.70 14.37
N ASP A 90 -7.20 -1.53 14.08
CA ASP A 90 -6.18 -2.59 14.04
C ASP A 90 -6.45 -3.74 13.04
N ARG A 91 -7.42 -3.56 12.15
CA ARG A 91 -7.70 -4.45 11.03
C ARG A 91 -7.35 -3.78 9.72
N TYR A 92 -7.19 -4.59 8.69
CA TYR A 92 -7.02 -4.05 7.34
C TYR A 92 -7.67 -4.93 6.28
N PHE A 93 -8.16 -4.27 5.24
CA PHE A 93 -9.06 -4.86 4.25
C PHE A 93 -8.57 -4.53 2.85
N PHE A 94 -8.49 -5.52 1.98
CA PHE A 94 -8.29 -5.34 0.55
C PHE A 94 -9.64 -5.31 -0.16
N ARG A 95 -9.99 -4.15 -0.72
CA ARG A 95 -11.31 -3.88 -1.34
C ARG A 95 -12.49 -4.31 -0.46
N GLY A 96 -12.38 -4.07 0.85
CA GLY A 96 -13.43 -4.37 1.83
C GLY A 96 -13.46 -5.82 2.33
N VAL A 97 -12.56 -6.69 1.88
CA VAL A 97 -12.41 -8.06 2.40
C VAL A 97 -11.20 -8.10 3.33
N ASP A 98 -11.35 -8.79 4.46
CA ASP A 98 -10.29 -8.92 5.46
C ASP A 98 -9.00 -9.50 4.82
N ALA A 99 -7.91 -8.74 4.92
CA ALA A 99 -6.66 -9.05 4.24
C ALA A 99 -5.96 -10.28 4.83
N VAL A 100 -6.11 -10.53 6.13
CA VAL A 100 -5.57 -11.73 6.79
C VAL A 100 -6.35 -12.97 6.32
N GLN A 101 -7.68 -12.87 6.21
CA GLN A 101 -8.49 -13.95 5.68
C GLN A 101 -8.17 -14.26 4.21
N LEU A 102 -7.96 -13.23 3.39
CA LEU A 102 -7.52 -13.43 2.01
C LEU A 102 -6.18 -14.16 1.95
N ALA A 103 -5.17 -13.71 2.70
CA ALA A 103 -3.84 -14.31 2.69
C ALA A 103 -3.79 -15.73 3.27
N ALA A 104 -4.76 -16.10 4.11
CA ALA A 104 -4.86 -17.45 4.67
C ALA A 104 -5.49 -18.47 3.71
N HIS A 105 -6.31 -18.02 2.74
CA HIS A 105 -7.11 -18.91 1.90
C HIS A 105 -6.78 -18.83 0.39
N HIS A 106 -6.08 -17.79 -0.04
CA HIS A 106 -5.81 -17.50 -1.44
C HIS A 106 -4.33 -17.29 -1.71
N SER A 107 -3.90 -17.65 -2.92
CA SER A 107 -2.51 -17.44 -3.30
C SER A 107 -2.18 -15.97 -3.50
N TYR A 108 -0.90 -15.60 -3.44
CA TYR A 108 -0.46 -14.24 -3.74
C TYR A 108 -1.03 -13.71 -5.08
N GLU A 109 -0.99 -14.51 -6.15
CA GLU A 109 -1.53 -14.10 -7.45
C GLU A 109 -3.04 -13.91 -7.43
N GLU A 110 -3.78 -14.74 -6.70
CA GLU A 110 -5.23 -14.61 -6.54
C GLU A 110 -5.59 -13.33 -5.78
N VAL A 111 -4.85 -13.03 -4.71
CA VAL A 111 -5.00 -11.78 -3.94
C VAL A 111 -4.62 -10.57 -4.80
N ALA A 112 -3.60 -10.67 -5.65
CA ALA A 112 -3.23 -9.62 -6.58
C ALA A 112 -4.34 -9.35 -7.63
N GLU A 113 -4.93 -10.40 -8.20
CA GLU A 113 -6.07 -10.28 -9.12
C GLU A 113 -7.28 -9.63 -8.44
N TRP A 114 -7.58 -10.02 -7.19
CA TRP A 114 -8.59 -9.38 -6.37
C TRP A 114 -8.29 -7.89 -6.18
N LEU A 115 -7.06 -7.55 -5.77
CA LEU A 115 -6.66 -6.16 -5.51
C LEU A 115 -6.75 -5.29 -6.77
N TRP A 116 -6.41 -5.83 -7.93
CA TRP A 116 -6.50 -5.08 -9.18
C TRP A 116 -7.93 -4.94 -9.69
N THR A 117 -8.66 -6.04 -9.79
CA THR A 117 -9.90 -6.12 -10.59
C THR A 117 -11.17 -6.17 -9.74
N GLY A 118 -11.05 -6.40 -8.43
CA GLY A 118 -12.19 -6.73 -7.57
C GLY A 118 -12.83 -8.08 -7.89
N THR A 119 -12.16 -8.93 -8.68
CA THR A 119 -12.60 -10.27 -9.03
C THR A 119 -11.50 -11.27 -8.69
N LEU A 120 -11.84 -12.28 -7.89
CA LEU A 120 -10.91 -13.37 -7.59
C LEU A 120 -10.77 -14.27 -8.82
N ARG A 121 -9.55 -14.69 -9.15
CA ARG A 121 -9.26 -15.61 -10.26
C ARG A 121 -8.56 -16.86 -9.74
N PRO A 122 -9.30 -17.92 -9.37
CA PRO A 122 -8.70 -19.13 -8.84
C PRO A 122 -7.64 -19.72 -9.77
N GLY A 123 -6.49 -20.09 -9.21
CA GLY A 123 -5.36 -20.64 -9.97
C GLY A 123 -4.62 -19.63 -10.84
N ALA A 124 -4.76 -18.32 -10.59
CA ALA A 124 -4.02 -17.28 -11.30
C ALA A 124 -2.51 -17.57 -11.31
N ARG A 125 -1.86 -17.37 -12.47
CA ARG A 125 -0.41 -17.51 -12.64
C ARG A 125 0.12 -16.36 -13.46
N PHE A 126 1.28 -15.86 -13.07
CA PHE A 126 1.99 -14.79 -13.75
C PHE A 126 3.21 -15.36 -14.47
N THR A 127 3.47 -14.85 -15.68
CA THR A 127 4.54 -15.35 -16.55
C THR A 127 5.47 -14.21 -16.91
N ALA A 128 6.77 -14.42 -16.73
CA ALA A 128 7.81 -13.49 -17.16
C ALA A 128 8.05 -13.65 -18.66
N PRO A 129 7.82 -12.62 -19.50
CA PRO A 129 8.19 -12.67 -20.92
C PRO A 129 9.69 -12.88 -21.08
N LYS A 130 10.10 -13.71 -22.05
CA LYS A 130 11.51 -14.08 -22.25
C LYS A 130 12.38 -12.85 -22.56
N GLU A 131 11.84 -11.92 -23.34
CA GLU A 131 12.50 -10.69 -23.77
C GLU A 131 12.75 -9.77 -22.56
N SER A 132 11.72 -9.53 -21.73
CA SER A 132 11.83 -8.72 -20.51
C SER A 132 12.81 -9.34 -19.51
N LEU A 133 12.72 -10.66 -19.30
CA LEU A 133 13.61 -11.38 -18.38
C LEU A 133 15.06 -11.39 -18.88
N SER A 134 15.28 -11.56 -20.19
CA SER A 134 16.61 -11.50 -20.81
C SER A 134 17.23 -10.11 -20.66
N ALA A 135 16.47 -9.05 -20.93
CA ALA A 135 16.91 -7.66 -20.73
C ALA A 135 17.28 -7.40 -19.26
N ALA A 136 16.40 -7.80 -18.33
CA ALA A 136 16.63 -7.65 -16.89
C ALA A 136 17.91 -8.36 -16.41
N ARG A 137 18.11 -9.62 -16.80
CA ARG A 137 19.31 -10.39 -16.44
C ARG A 137 20.59 -9.79 -17.00
N LYS A 138 20.58 -9.35 -18.27
CA LYS A 138 21.73 -8.68 -18.90
C LYS A 138 22.10 -7.39 -18.16
N ALA A 139 21.12 -6.57 -17.82
CA ALA A 139 21.35 -5.33 -17.07
C ALA A 139 21.88 -5.61 -15.66
N MET A 140 21.31 -6.57 -14.94
CA MET A 140 21.78 -6.96 -13.59
C MET A 140 23.19 -7.55 -13.59
N ALA A 141 23.60 -8.25 -14.66
CA ALA A 141 24.93 -8.84 -14.77
C ALA A 141 26.06 -7.78 -14.85
N ALA A 142 25.73 -6.54 -15.22
CA ALA A 142 26.67 -5.43 -15.25
C ALA A 142 26.83 -4.74 -13.87
N LEU A 143 26.00 -5.08 -12.89
CA LEU A 143 26.05 -4.48 -11.56
C LEU A 143 27.20 -5.08 -10.73
N PRO A 144 27.81 -4.29 -9.82
CA PRO A 144 28.74 -4.81 -8.83
C PRO A 144 28.17 -6.00 -8.06
N GLU A 145 29.03 -6.95 -7.69
CA GLU A 145 28.63 -8.17 -6.99
C GLU A 145 27.84 -7.86 -5.70
N LEU A 146 28.30 -6.86 -4.94
CA LEU A 146 27.71 -6.39 -3.69
C LEU A 146 26.42 -5.55 -3.84
N SER A 147 25.89 -5.39 -5.05
CA SER A 147 24.65 -4.63 -5.26
C SER A 147 23.48 -5.32 -4.56
N SER A 148 22.69 -4.52 -3.83
CA SER A 148 21.57 -5.03 -3.04
C SER A 148 20.47 -5.64 -3.93
N PRO A 149 19.61 -6.51 -3.40
CA PRO A 149 18.44 -6.98 -4.14
C PRO A 149 17.56 -5.83 -4.65
N ILE A 150 17.39 -4.74 -3.88
CA ILE A 150 16.58 -3.59 -4.30
C ILE A 150 17.21 -2.86 -5.49
N ASP A 151 18.53 -2.65 -5.50
CA ASP A 151 19.26 -2.09 -6.67
C ASP A 151 18.97 -2.92 -7.92
N ARG A 152 19.08 -4.23 -7.77
CA ARG A 152 18.84 -5.19 -8.85
C ARG A 152 17.39 -5.08 -9.33
N LEU A 153 16.41 -5.08 -8.43
CA LEU A 153 14.99 -4.93 -8.79
C LEU A 153 14.71 -3.61 -9.54
N ARG A 154 15.32 -2.49 -9.12
CA ARG A 154 15.19 -1.20 -9.83
C ARG A 154 15.74 -1.28 -11.26
N VAL A 155 16.90 -1.89 -11.44
CA VAL A 155 17.52 -2.10 -12.74
C VAL A 155 16.69 -3.05 -13.62
N ALA A 156 16.15 -4.13 -13.05
CA ALA A 156 15.25 -5.03 -13.76
C ALA A 156 13.96 -4.34 -14.21
N ALA A 157 13.36 -3.48 -13.38
CA ALA A 157 12.16 -2.74 -13.75
C ALA A 157 12.41 -1.82 -14.95
N VAL A 158 13.53 -1.10 -14.95
CA VAL A 158 13.94 -0.24 -16.08
C VAL A 158 14.23 -1.05 -17.33
N ALA A 159 15.00 -2.14 -17.22
CA ALA A 159 15.32 -3.01 -18.34
C ALA A 159 14.07 -3.66 -18.94
N ALA A 160 13.15 -4.15 -18.11
CA ALA A 160 11.88 -4.73 -18.55
C ALA A 160 11.03 -3.70 -19.31
N ALA A 161 11.03 -2.43 -18.88
CA ALA A 161 10.32 -1.36 -19.57
C ALA A 161 10.83 -1.18 -21.01
N THR A 162 12.14 -1.30 -21.25
CA THR A 162 12.71 -1.15 -22.60
C THR A 162 12.31 -2.29 -23.55
N ALA A 163 11.94 -3.45 -23.01
CA ALA A 163 11.46 -4.59 -23.77
C ALA A 163 9.95 -4.52 -24.07
N ASP A 164 9.21 -3.58 -23.45
CA ASP A 164 7.79 -3.38 -23.69
C ASP A 164 7.53 -2.17 -24.62
N PRO A 165 7.14 -2.40 -25.88
CA PRO A 165 6.79 -1.33 -26.81
C PRO A 165 5.47 -0.63 -26.45
N LEU A 166 4.58 -1.28 -25.70
CA LEU A 166 3.28 -0.75 -25.30
C LEU A 166 3.30 -0.09 -23.92
N ARG A 167 4.48 0.09 -23.31
CA ARG A 167 4.61 0.66 -21.96
C ARG A 167 3.89 2.00 -21.75
N TYR A 168 3.69 2.79 -22.80
CA TYR A 168 3.03 4.09 -22.73
C TYR A 168 1.49 4.02 -22.82
N ASP A 169 0.92 2.84 -23.11
CA ASP A 169 -0.52 2.63 -23.01
C ASP A 169 -0.92 2.48 -21.54
N LEU A 170 -1.66 3.47 -21.05
CA LEU A 170 -2.12 3.55 -19.67
C LEU A 170 -3.56 3.02 -19.50
N SER A 171 -4.12 2.36 -20.52
CA SER A 171 -5.37 1.63 -20.39
C SER A 171 -5.26 0.54 -19.32
N GLU A 172 -6.38 0.23 -18.66
CA GLU A 172 -6.42 -0.76 -17.58
C GLU A 172 -5.86 -2.11 -18.02
N ASP A 173 -6.27 -2.61 -19.19
CA ASP A 173 -5.80 -3.88 -19.74
C ASP A 173 -4.28 -3.91 -19.97
N SER A 174 -3.72 -2.85 -20.54
CA SER A 174 -2.28 -2.75 -20.80
C SER A 174 -1.47 -2.65 -19.50
N VAL A 175 -1.94 -1.88 -18.53
CA VAL A 175 -1.28 -1.77 -17.22
C VAL A 175 -1.33 -3.09 -16.45
N LEU A 176 -2.48 -3.80 -16.46
CA LEU A 176 -2.60 -5.10 -15.81
C LEU A 176 -1.82 -6.20 -16.55
N GLY A 177 -1.73 -6.13 -17.88
CA GLY A 177 -0.83 -6.99 -18.67
C GLY A 177 0.64 -6.78 -18.29
N ALA A 178 1.06 -5.52 -18.17
CA ALA A 178 2.39 -5.16 -17.69
C ALA A 178 2.63 -5.66 -16.25
N ALA A 179 1.63 -5.58 -15.36
CA ALA A 179 1.71 -6.07 -13.98
C ALA A 179 2.00 -7.58 -13.89
N ARG A 180 1.18 -8.37 -14.59
CA ARG A 180 1.31 -9.84 -14.69
C ARG A 180 2.62 -10.28 -15.34
N SER A 181 3.28 -9.38 -16.08
CA SER A 181 4.57 -9.63 -16.72
C SER A 181 5.76 -9.16 -15.88
N LEU A 182 5.63 -8.03 -15.19
CA LEU A 182 6.70 -7.37 -14.45
C LEU A 182 7.02 -8.09 -13.15
N ILE A 183 6.00 -8.43 -12.33
CA ILE A 183 6.20 -9.10 -11.03
C ILE A 183 7.00 -10.41 -11.16
N PRO A 184 6.64 -11.37 -12.04
CA PRO A 184 7.44 -12.57 -12.22
C PRO A 184 8.81 -12.28 -12.84
N THR A 185 8.92 -11.25 -13.69
CA THR A 185 10.23 -10.80 -14.23
C THR A 185 11.15 -10.33 -13.10
N LEU A 186 10.66 -9.51 -12.18
CA LEU A 186 11.39 -9.02 -11.01
C LEU A 186 11.91 -10.17 -10.15
N ALA A 187 11.03 -11.12 -9.80
CA ALA A 187 11.40 -12.29 -9.02
C ALA A 187 12.42 -13.20 -9.75
N ALA A 188 12.21 -13.48 -11.04
CA ALA A 188 13.03 -14.42 -11.81
C ALA A 188 14.37 -13.83 -12.31
N ALA A 189 14.52 -12.51 -12.29
CA ALA A 189 15.74 -11.82 -12.68
C ALA A 189 16.80 -11.82 -11.57
N LEU A 190 16.40 -11.85 -10.30
CA LEU A 190 17.32 -11.96 -9.15
C LEU A 190 18.28 -13.14 -9.33
N PRO A 191 19.53 -13.10 -8.84
CA PRO A 191 20.45 -14.24 -8.94
C PRO A 191 19.92 -15.52 -8.28
N LEU A 192 20.20 -16.69 -8.87
CA LEU A 192 19.91 -17.97 -8.19
C LEU A 192 20.92 -18.14 -7.05
N VAL A 193 20.40 -18.42 -5.87
CA VAL A 193 21.19 -18.95 -4.76
C VAL A 193 21.26 -20.48 -4.90
N ARG A 194 20.21 -21.08 -5.46
CA ARG A 194 20.09 -22.52 -5.70
C ARG A 194 19.64 -22.83 -7.13
N THR A 195 20.07 -23.95 -7.71
CA THR A 195 19.91 -24.27 -9.15
C THR A 195 18.50 -24.67 -9.59
N THR A 196 17.55 -24.88 -8.68
CA THR A 196 16.18 -25.28 -9.01
C THR A 196 15.32 -24.06 -9.37
N TYR A 197 15.11 -23.82 -10.66
CA TYR A 197 14.13 -22.86 -11.18
C TYR A 197 13.08 -23.59 -12.02
N VAL A 198 11.82 -23.42 -11.67
CA VAL A 198 10.69 -23.95 -12.45
C VAL A 198 9.97 -22.76 -13.09
N ASP A 199 9.96 -22.73 -14.43
CA ASP A 199 9.23 -21.70 -15.15
C ASP A 199 7.72 -21.94 -15.05
N GLY A 200 6.93 -20.87 -14.97
CA GLY A 200 5.48 -20.95 -14.75
C GLY A 200 5.05 -21.21 -13.29
N ALA A 201 5.99 -21.40 -12.36
CA ALA A 201 5.68 -21.62 -10.94
C ALA A 201 5.09 -20.37 -10.26
N PRO A 202 4.36 -20.53 -9.14
CA PRO A 202 3.92 -19.41 -8.30
C PRO A 202 5.09 -18.51 -7.85
N ILE A 203 4.81 -17.24 -7.58
CA ILE A 203 5.83 -16.25 -7.21
C ILE A 203 6.61 -16.67 -5.96
N ALA A 204 5.93 -17.24 -4.94
CA ALA A 204 6.59 -17.79 -3.76
C ALA A 204 7.68 -18.82 -4.11
N GLN A 205 7.35 -19.78 -4.99
CA GLN A 205 8.30 -20.80 -5.42
C GLN A 205 9.44 -20.22 -6.29
N ARG A 206 9.15 -19.22 -7.14
CA ARG A 206 10.19 -18.53 -7.93
C ARG A 206 11.18 -17.77 -7.04
N LEU A 207 10.70 -17.17 -5.95
CA LEU A 207 11.53 -16.45 -5.00
C LEU A 207 12.34 -17.37 -4.09
N TRP A 208 11.79 -18.51 -3.67
CA TRP A 208 12.44 -19.39 -2.71
C TRP A 208 13.91 -19.70 -3.04
N GLY A 209 14.20 -20.17 -4.26
CA GLY A 209 15.56 -20.48 -4.72
C GLY A 209 16.49 -19.27 -4.94
N ARG A 210 15.95 -18.05 -4.77
CA ARG A 210 16.68 -16.77 -4.78
C ARG A 210 16.98 -16.27 -3.37
N LEU A 211 16.28 -16.79 -2.37
CA LEU A 211 16.34 -16.30 -0.98
C LEU A 211 17.10 -17.26 -0.06
N THR A 212 17.13 -18.56 -0.36
CA THR A 212 17.80 -19.57 0.48
C THR A 212 18.40 -20.73 -0.33
N TYR A 213 19.41 -21.37 0.26
CA TYR A 213 19.98 -22.65 -0.19
C TYR A 213 19.14 -23.86 0.22
N ARG A 214 18.13 -23.68 1.10
CA ARG A 214 17.29 -24.78 1.58
C ARG A 214 16.31 -25.26 0.51
N GLU A 215 15.97 -26.54 0.57
CA GLU A 215 14.86 -27.10 -0.21
C GLU A 215 13.53 -26.50 0.27
N PRO A 216 12.62 -26.12 -0.64
CA PRO A 216 11.27 -25.77 -0.24
C PRO A 216 10.51 -27.03 0.18
N ASP A 217 9.72 -26.90 1.23
CA ASP A 217 8.60 -27.81 1.51
C ASP A 217 7.28 -27.07 1.33
N GLU A 218 6.18 -27.82 1.27
CA GLU A 218 4.86 -27.22 1.02
C GLU A 218 4.47 -26.21 2.11
N ALA A 219 4.85 -26.47 3.37
CA ALA A 219 4.46 -25.64 4.50
C ALA A 219 5.20 -24.30 4.51
N SER A 220 6.50 -24.31 4.26
CA SER A 220 7.33 -23.11 4.15
C SER A 220 7.00 -22.27 2.91
N LEU A 221 6.64 -22.90 1.79
CA LEU A 221 6.11 -22.19 0.62
C LEU A 221 4.77 -21.52 0.92
N ARG A 222 3.87 -22.17 1.66
CA ARG A 222 2.60 -21.55 2.10
C ARG A 222 2.84 -20.32 2.98
N VAL A 223 3.82 -20.37 3.90
CA VAL A 223 4.17 -19.20 4.73
C VAL A 223 4.75 -18.06 3.88
N LEU A 224 5.62 -18.37 2.91
CA LEU A 224 6.14 -17.35 1.99
C LEU A 224 5.02 -16.73 1.14
N ASP A 225 4.10 -17.54 0.64
CA ASP A 225 2.97 -17.08 -0.17
C ASP A 225 2.00 -16.21 0.64
N MET A 226 1.69 -16.60 1.88
CA MET A 226 0.95 -15.78 2.84
C MET A 226 1.67 -14.45 3.12
N ALA A 227 2.98 -14.47 3.34
CA ALA A 227 3.75 -13.25 3.56
C ALA A 227 3.66 -12.29 2.36
N LEU A 228 3.80 -12.83 1.13
CA LEU A 228 3.61 -12.05 -0.09
C LEU A 228 2.19 -11.48 -0.16
N ALA A 229 1.15 -12.28 0.12
CA ALA A 229 -0.24 -11.86 0.09
C ALA A 229 -0.57 -10.77 1.13
N LEU A 230 -0.07 -10.88 2.36
CA LEU A 230 -0.26 -9.88 3.41
C LEU A 230 0.39 -8.53 3.06
N LEU A 231 1.46 -8.56 2.25
CA LEU A 231 2.28 -7.40 1.90
C LEU A 231 1.92 -6.75 0.56
N VAL A 232 0.91 -7.26 -0.16
CA VAL A 232 0.50 -6.73 -1.48
C VAL A 232 0.25 -5.23 -1.44
N ASP A 233 -0.35 -4.72 -0.36
CA ASP A 233 -0.63 -3.30 -0.16
C ASP A 233 -0.75 -2.94 1.33
N HIS A 234 -0.60 -1.64 1.63
CA HIS A 234 -0.77 -1.10 2.99
C HIS A 234 -1.09 0.40 2.93
N ASP A 235 -2.08 0.76 2.13
CA ASP A 235 -2.55 2.14 1.94
C ASP A 235 -1.45 3.11 1.48
N LEU A 236 -1.56 4.41 1.78
CA LEU A 236 -0.67 5.49 1.35
C LEU A 236 0.67 5.53 2.11
N ALA A 237 1.33 4.38 2.20
CA ALA A 237 2.75 4.32 2.56
C ALA A 237 3.59 5.26 1.67
N ALA A 238 4.77 5.68 2.15
CA ALA A 238 5.60 6.65 1.45
C ALA A 238 5.93 6.22 0.00
N SER A 239 6.21 4.93 -0.22
CA SER A 239 6.46 4.39 -1.56
C SER A 239 5.20 4.40 -2.44
N THR A 240 4.03 4.09 -1.87
CA THR A 240 2.73 4.20 -2.56
C THR A 240 2.44 5.65 -2.97
N LEU A 241 2.72 6.62 -2.10
CA LEU A 241 2.56 8.03 -2.44
C LEU A 241 3.48 8.45 -3.60
N ALA A 242 4.75 8.03 -3.59
CA ALA A 242 5.66 8.32 -4.69
C ALA A 242 5.20 7.72 -6.04
N VAL A 243 4.65 6.51 -5.99
CA VAL A 243 4.03 5.86 -7.15
C VAL A 243 2.86 6.69 -7.68
N ARG A 244 1.98 7.18 -6.80
CA ARG A 244 0.87 8.05 -7.22
C ARG A 244 1.36 9.40 -7.75
N VAL A 245 2.42 9.98 -7.20
CA VAL A 245 3.02 11.20 -7.76
C VAL A 245 3.48 10.96 -9.19
N ALA A 246 4.22 9.87 -9.44
CA ALA A 246 4.67 9.50 -10.78
C ALA A 246 3.49 9.24 -11.74
N ALA A 247 2.48 8.49 -11.28
CA ALA A 247 1.29 8.19 -12.08
C ALA A 247 0.44 9.44 -12.40
N SER A 248 0.40 10.42 -11.49
CA SER A 248 -0.28 11.70 -11.72
C SER A 248 0.36 12.47 -12.89
N ALA A 249 1.66 12.31 -13.10
CA ALA A 249 2.40 12.85 -14.25
C ALA A 249 2.32 11.98 -15.52
N ARG A 250 1.51 10.92 -15.51
CA ARG A 250 1.37 9.94 -16.60
C ARG A 250 2.67 9.21 -16.94
N ALA A 251 3.53 8.98 -15.95
CA ALA A 251 4.61 8.03 -16.08
C ALA A 251 4.04 6.62 -16.36
N HIS A 252 4.72 5.81 -17.17
CA HIS A 252 4.30 4.44 -17.42
C HIS A 252 4.45 3.54 -16.18
N THR A 253 3.75 2.39 -16.17
CA THR A 253 3.70 1.45 -15.05
C THR A 253 5.06 1.08 -14.48
N TYR A 254 6.02 0.74 -15.33
CA TYR A 254 7.39 0.41 -14.90
C TYR A 254 8.11 1.58 -14.20
N ALA A 255 7.91 2.81 -14.67
CA ALA A 255 8.50 4.00 -14.05
C ALA A 255 7.81 4.34 -12.72
N ALA A 256 6.49 4.15 -12.64
CA ALA A 256 5.75 4.29 -11.40
C ALA A 256 6.24 3.27 -10.34
N VAL A 257 6.42 1.99 -10.72
CA VAL A 257 7.04 0.96 -9.86
C VAL A 257 8.47 1.33 -9.47
N SER A 258 9.27 1.86 -10.40
CA SER A 258 10.64 2.32 -10.10
C SER A 258 10.67 3.45 -9.05
N ALA A 259 9.69 4.38 -9.08
CA ALA A 259 9.53 5.40 -8.04
C ALA A 259 9.21 4.77 -6.67
N GLY A 260 8.35 3.75 -6.63
CA GLY A 260 8.04 3.00 -5.42
C GLY A 260 9.27 2.29 -4.84
N LEU A 261 10.03 1.58 -5.69
CA LEU A 261 11.28 0.93 -5.30
C LEU A 261 12.31 1.93 -4.78
N GLY A 262 12.44 3.11 -5.41
CA GLY A 262 13.38 4.15 -4.98
C GLY A 262 13.08 4.69 -3.57
N VAL A 263 11.80 4.77 -3.18
CA VAL A 263 11.44 5.14 -1.80
C VAL A 263 11.59 3.96 -0.83
N LEU A 264 11.32 2.73 -1.30
CA LEU A 264 11.49 1.52 -0.49
C LEU A 264 12.92 1.32 -0.01
N GLU A 265 13.91 1.65 -0.84
CA GLU A 265 15.34 1.61 -0.49
C GLU A 265 15.71 2.52 0.69
N GLY A 266 14.86 3.50 1.01
CA GLY A 266 15.10 4.41 2.13
C GLY A 266 15.19 3.67 3.48
N PRO A 267 16.13 4.07 4.37
CA PRO A 267 16.38 3.37 5.65
C PRO A 267 15.21 3.43 6.63
N LEU A 268 14.25 4.35 6.39
CA LEU A 268 13.06 4.54 7.22
C LEU A 268 11.81 3.85 6.64
N HIS A 269 11.95 3.05 5.58
CA HIS A 269 10.83 2.37 4.92
C HIS A 269 11.06 0.87 4.79
N GLY A 270 11.81 0.40 3.78
CA GLY A 270 11.95 -1.02 3.48
C GLY A 270 12.96 -1.77 4.35
N ALA A 271 13.89 -1.07 4.99
CA ALA A 271 15.06 -1.67 5.64
C ALA A 271 14.80 -2.31 7.01
N ALA A 272 13.60 -2.15 7.57
CA ALA A 272 13.29 -2.55 8.95
C ALA A 272 13.40 -4.07 9.16
N SER A 273 12.96 -4.87 8.19
CA SER A 273 13.03 -6.33 8.26
C SER A 273 14.46 -6.87 8.27
N GLY A 274 15.39 -6.27 7.52
CA GLY A 274 16.80 -6.66 7.51
C GLY A 274 17.55 -6.28 8.79
N LEU A 275 17.16 -5.19 9.44
CA LEU A 275 17.65 -4.83 10.78
C LEU A 275 17.10 -5.79 11.85
N ALA A 276 15.81 -6.10 11.79
CA ALA A 276 15.18 -7.07 12.70
C ALA A 276 15.76 -8.48 12.53
N HIS A 277 16.07 -8.89 11.30
CA HIS A 277 16.73 -10.16 11.02
C HIS A 277 18.08 -10.27 11.72
N ARG A 278 18.95 -9.27 11.54
CA ARG A 278 20.29 -9.25 12.17
C ARG A 278 20.19 -9.26 13.68
N MET A 279 19.27 -8.46 14.25
CA MET A 279 18.99 -8.46 15.67
C MET A 279 18.57 -9.86 16.17
N LEU A 280 17.69 -10.56 15.46
CA LEU A 280 17.29 -11.93 15.86
C LEU A 280 18.44 -12.92 15.80
N LEU A 281 19.34 -12.81 14.82
CA LEU A 281 20.55 -13.64 14.78
C LEU A 281 21.46 -13.37 15.99
N ASP A 282 21.64 -12.11 16.39
CA ASP A 282 22.39 -11.76 17.60
C ASP A 282 21.75 -12.33 18.87
N VAL A 283 20.41 -12.32 18.96
CA VAL A 283 19.69 -12.91 20.09
C VAL A 283 19.89 -14.43 20.12
N LEU A 284 19.83 -15.09 18.95
CA LEU A 284 20.05 -16.54 18.83
C LEU A 284 21.50 -16.93 19.20
N ASP A 285 22.49 -16.13 18.83
CA ASP A 285 23.90 -16.35 19.15
C ASP A 285 24.19 -16.14 20.65
N ARG A 286 23.68 -15.05 21.22
CA ARG A 286 23.91 -14.68 22.63
C ARG A 286 23.01 -15.42 23.61
N GLY A 287 21.92 -16.03 23.14
CA GLY A 287 20.93 -16.74 23.95
C GLY A 287 20.01 -15.85 24.80
N SER A 288 20.03 -14.53 24.64
CA SER A 288 19.14 -13.61 25.36
C SER A 288 18.94 -12.27 24.63
N ALA A 289 17.68 -11.82 24.56
CA ALA A 289 17.33 -10.51 24.03
C ALA A 289 17.77 -9.35 24.92
N GLY A 290 18.00 -9.58 26.21
CA GLY A 290 18.33 -8.54 27.19
C GLY A 290 19.55 -7.71 26.80
N SER A 291 20.66 -8.36 26.41
CA SER A 291 21.89 -7.66 26.02
C SER A 291 21.76 -6.93 24.68
N VAL A 292 21.09 -7.55 23.71
CA VAL A 292 20.88 -7.00 22.36
C VAL A 292 20.00 -5.75 22.41
N VAL A 293 18.87 -5.81 23.12
CA VAL A 293 17.98 -4.65 23.30
C VAL A 293 18.71 -3.53 24.07
N ALA A 294 19.52 -3.86 25.08
CA ALA A 294 20.31 -2.87 25.79
C ALA A 294 21.33 -2.15 24.88
N ASP A 295 21.95 -2.87 23.93
CA ASP A 295 22.88 -2.28 22.96
C ASP A 295 22.17 -1.31 21.99
N GLU A 296 20.97 -1.68 21.51
CA GLU A 296 20.13 -0.81 20.69
C GLU A 296 19.78 0.49 21.43
N LEU A 297 19.29 0.37 22.67
CA LEU A 297 18.93 1.53 23.50
C LEU A 297 20.14 2.41 23.81
N ARG A 298 21.30 1.83 24.12
CA ARG A 298 22.55 2.59 24.39
C ARG A 298 22.98 3.41 23.19
N SER A 299 22.72 2.92 21.98
CA SER A 299 23.05 3.60 20.73
C SER A 299 22.02 4.66 20.30
N GLY A 300 20.95 4.85 21.07
CA GLY A 300 19.85 5.76 20.74
C GLY A 300 18.97 5.28 19.57
N ARG A 301 19.11 4.00 19.17
CA ARG A 301 18.30 3.39 18.11
C ARG A 301 17.00 2.85 18.68
N ARG A 302 15.99 2.74 17.82
CA ARG A 302 14.74 2.02 18.11
C ARG A 302 14.97 0.52 17.89
N VAL A 303 14.33 -0.32 18.69
CA VAL A 303 14.34 -1.77 18.50
C VAL A 303 13.63 -2.11 17.18
N PRO A 304 14.32 -2.69 16.18
CA PRO A 304 13.73 -3.00 14.88
C PRO A 304 12.59 -4.02 14.98
N GLY A 305 11.56 -3.86 14.15
CA GLY A 305 10.42 -4.79 14.09
C GLY A 305 9.36 -4.60 15.19
N LEU A 306 9.50 -3.57 16.03
CA LEU A 306 8.53 -3.23 17.08
C LEU A 306 7.86 -1.88 16.83
N GLY A 307 6.56 -1.83 17.09
CA GLY A 307 5.69 -0.66 16.95
C GLY A 307 5.25 -0.39 15.51
N HIS A 308 4.14 0.31 15.38
CA HIS A 308 3.57 0.71 14.11
C HIS A 308 2.86 2.06 14.24
N ARG A 309 2.79 2.86 13.16
CA ARG A 309 2.13 4.19 13.20
C ARG A 309 0.61 4.11 13.11
N LEU A 310 0.10 3.10 12.40
CA LEU A 310 -1.33 2.91 12.14
C LEU A 310 -2.00 1.91 13.07
N TYR A 311 -1.21 1.06 13.75
CA TYR A 311 -1.75 0.04 14.63
C TYR A 311 -1.43 0.43 16.08
N GLN A 312 -2.47 0.48 16.92
CA GLN A 312 -2.33 0.75 18.35
C GLN A 312 -2.07 -0.55 19.11
N GLY A 313 -2.74 -1.64 18.72
CA GLY A 313 -2.49 -2.99 19.19
C GLY A 313 -1.49 -3.78 18.33
N GLU A 314 -1.66 -5.10 18.31
CA GLU A 314 -0.81 -6.00 17.52
C GLU A 314 -1.05 -5.83 16.02
N ASP A 315 0.03 -5.81 15.23
CA ASP A 315 -0.08 -5.79 13.77
C ASP A 315 -0.70 -7.12 13.30
N PRO A 316 -1.88 -7.10 12.65
CA PRO A 316 -2.59 -8.32 12.26
C PRO A 316 -1.78 -9.19 11.30
N ARG A 317 -0.86 -8.59 10.54
CA ARG A 317 0.05 -9.32 9.63
C ARG A 317 1.11 -10.08 10.42
N ALA A 318 1.65 -9.45 11.46
CA ALA A 318 2.64 -10.09 12.33
C ALA A 318 2.02 -11.27 13.07
N GLN A 319 0.80 -11.09 13.60
CA GLN A 319 0.04 -12.13 14.27
C GLN A 319 -0.20 -13.34 13.34
N ALA A 320 -0.68 -13.09 12.12
CA ALA A 320 -0.94 -14.15 11.14
C ALA A 320 0.34 -14.92 10.76
N LEU A 321 1.44 -14.21 10.53
CA LEU A 321 2.72 -14.83 10.19
C LEU A 321 3.32 -15.61 11.35
N PHE A 322 3.26 -15.09 12.59
CA PHE A 322 3.73 -15.84 13.74
C PHE A 322 2.90 -17.11 13.96
N ALA A 323 1.58 -17.04 13.83
CA ALA A 323 0.72 -18.23 13.91
C ALA A 323 1.09 -19.27 12.85
N ALA A 324 1.33 -18.84 11.60
CA ALA A 324 1.75 -19.76 10.54
C ALA A 324 3.15 -20.36 10.78
N LEU A 325 4.06 -19.61 11.41
CA LEU A 325 5.39 -20.09 11.78
C LEU A 325 5.37 -21.07 12.96
N GLU A 326 4.39 -20.98 13.86
CA GLU A 326 4.28 -21.91 15.01
C GLU A 326 4.10 -23.37 14.58
N GLU A 327 3.48 -23.57 13.42
CA GLU A 327 3.30 -24.88 12.79
C GLU A 327 4.59 -25.47 12.20
N LEU A 328 5.68 -24.69 12.15
CA LEU A 328 6.97 -25.10 11.57
C LEU A 328 8.00 -25.35 12.67
N PRO A 329 8.42 -26.61 12.92
CA PRO A 329 9.41 -26.92 13.95
C PRO A 329 10.73 -26.15 13.80
N GLN A 330 11.14 -25.87 12.56
CA GLN A 330 12.36 -25.13 12.23
C GLN A 330 12.29 -23.66 12.66
N ALA A 331 11.10 -23.10 12.83
CA ALA A 331 10.90 -21.70 13.22
C ALA A 331 10.88 -21.47 14.74
N ARG A 332 10.78 -22.54 15.54
CA ARG A 332 10.71 -22.44 17.01
C ARG A 332 11.81 -21.58 17.64
N PRO A 333 13.11 -21.70 17.26
CA PRO A 333 14.16 -20.87 17.85
C PRO A 333 13.97 -19.38 17.54
N ALA A 334 13.69 -19.03 16.28
CA ALA A 334 13.51 -17.64 15.87
C ALA A 334 12.25 -17.02 16.47
N LEU A 335 11.17 -17.80 16.60
CA LEU A 335 9.95 -17.38 17.31
C LEU A 335 10.21 -17.11 18.79
N ALA A 336 10.97 -17.99 19.47
CA ALA A 336 11.34 -17.79 20.86
C ALA A 336 12.18 -16.52 21.03
N ALA A 337 13.15 -16.28 20.14
CA ALA A 337 13.95 -15.07 20.12
C ALA A 337 13.10 -13.80 19.89
N ALA A 338 12.17 -13.83 18.93
CA ALA A 338 11.26 -12.71 18.68
C ALA A 338 10.36 -12.41 19.88
N ARG A 339 9.81 -13.44 20.53
CA ARG A 339 9.01 -13.29 21.76
C ARG A 339 9.84 -12.72 22.92
N ASP A 340 11.09 -13.16 23.08
CA ASP A 340 12.00 -12.61 24.10
C ASP A 340 12.32 -11.12 23.83
N VAL A 341 12.51 -10.73 22.57
CA VAL A 341 12.68 -9.31 22.18
C VAL A 341 11.46 -8.47 22.55
N VAL A 342 10.25 -8.95 22.22
CA VAL A 342 8.99 -8.27 22.57
C VAL A 342 8.86 -8.13 24.09
N ALA A 343 8.98 -9.24 24.82
CA ALA A 343 8.84 -9.26 26.28
C ALA A 343 9.91 -8.39 26.97
N THR A 344 11.15 -8.42 26.48
CA THR A 344 12.24 -7.62 27.01
C THR A 344 12.00 -6.13 26.80
N THR A 345 11.54 -5.72 25.61
CA THR A 345 11.27 -4.32 25.28
C THR A 345 10.06 -3.78 26.04
N ALA A 346 9.02 -4.61 26.22
CA ALA A 346 7.81 -4.28 26.96
C ALA A 346 8.06 -3.86 28.43
N ARG A 347 9.21 -4.23 29.01
CA ARG A 347 9.64 -3.75 30.34
C ARG A 347 9.88 -2.24 30.42
N HIS A 348 10.06 -1.58 29.27
CA HIS A 348 10.33 -0.15 29.18
C HIS A 348 9.28 0.60 28.38
N THR A 349 8.82 0.00 27.27
CA THR A 349 7.85 0.61 26.36
C THR A 349 6.94 -0.48 25.82
N GLU A 350 5.63 -0.32 25.96
CA GLU A 350 4.64 -1.21 25.35
C GLU A 350 4.66 -1.03 23.83
N LEU A 351 5.42 -1.88 23.15
CA LEU A 351 5.48 -1.95 21.68
C LEU A 351 5.17 -3.38 21.24
N HIS A 352 4.25 -3.49 20.29
CA HIS A 352 3.88 -4.76 19.69
C HIS A 352 4.78 -5.10 18.51
N ALA A 353 4.91 -6.40 18.21
CA ALA A 353 5.57 -6.85 17.00
C ALA A 353 4.83 -6.36 15.76
N ASN A 354 5.59 -5.91 14.76
CA ASN A 354 5.07 -5.60 13.45
C ASN A 354 5.48 -6.67 12.42
N VAL A 355 4.98 -6.54 11.20
CA VAL A 355 5.24 -7.50 10.12
C VAL A 355 6.73 -7.71 9.83
N ASP A 356 7.59 -6.71 10.08
CA ASP A 356 9.04 -6.82 9.84
C ASP A 356 9.71 -7.78 10.82
N LEU A 357 9.26 -7.85 12.08
CA LEU A 357 9.77 -8.84 13.04
C LEU A 357 9.31 -10.25 12.67
N ALA A 358 8.09 -10.40 12.16
CA ALA A 358 7.60 -11.70 11.70
C ALA A 358 8.35 -12.18 10.44
N LEU A 359 8.64 -11.28 9.49
CA LEU A 359 9.51 -11.55 8.34
C LEU A 359 10.93 -11.90 8.78
N ALA A 360 11.48 -11.19 9.77
CA ALA A 360 12.79 -11.50 10.35
C ALA A 360 12.82 -12.91 10.95
N ALA A 361 11.79 -13.30 11.70
CA ALA A 361 11.68 -14.64 12.26
C ALA A 361 11.60 -15.70 11.15
N PHE A 362 10.78 -15.49 10.12
CA PHE A 362 10.70 -16.39 8.97
C PHE A 362 12.05 -16.54 8.26
N THR A 363 12.67 -15.42 7.86
CA THR A 363 13.93 -15.42 7.10
C THR A 363 15.09 -16.05 7.90
N ALA A 364 15.19 -15.78 9.20
CA ALA A 364 16.18 -16.41 10.09
C ALA A 364 15.95 -17.94 10.20
N SER A 365 14.70 -18.38 10.30
CA SER A 365 14.33 -19.81 10.41
C SER A 365 14.78 -20.65 9.22
N PHE A 366 14.79 -20.04 8.02
CA PHE A 366 15.12 -20.71 6.76
C PHE A 366 16.52 -20.36 6.23
N GLY A 367 17.37 -19.74 7.04
CA GLY A 367 18.75 -19.40 6.66
C GLY A 367 18.82 -18.51 5.43
N MET A 368 17.85 -17.60 5.28
CA MET A 368 17.86 -16.58 4.24
C MET A 368 18.82 -15.44 4.63
N ALA A 369 19.30 -14.69 3.64
CA ALA A 369 20.07 -13.47 3.89
C ALA A 369 19.22 -12.39 4.57
N ALA A 370 19.85 -11.41 5.23
CA ALA A 370 19.14 -10.36 5.96
C ALA A 370 18.23 -9.51 5.04
N GLU A 371 18.64 -9.32 3.78
CA GLU A 371 17.92 -8.56 2.76
C GLU A 371 16.71 -9.33 2.17
N ALA A 372 16.49 -10.59 2.57
CA ALA A 372 15.40 -11.41 2.04
C ALA A 372 14.03 -10.84 2.40
N GLY A 373 13.86 -10.31 3.62
CA GLY A 373 12.61 -9.67 4.04
C GLY A 373 12.25 -8.48 3.15
N GLU A 374 13.24 -7.64 2.84
CA GLU A 374 13.09 -6.47 1.97
C GLU A 374 12.76 -6.90 0.53
N THR A 375 13.36 -7.99 0.06
CA THR A 375 13.10 -8.57 -1.27
C THR A 375 11.66 -9.08 -1.39
N ILE A 376 11.19 -9.82 -0.38
CA ILE A 376 9.80 -10.30 -0.30
C ILE A 376 8.85 -9.10 -0.32
N PHE A 377 9.12 -8.08 0.51
CA PHE A 377 8.32 -6.87 0.59
C PHE A 377 8.25 -6.15 -0.76
N ALA A 378 9.38 -5.94 -1.43
CA ALA A 378 9.45 -5.22 -2.70
C ALA A 378 8.64 -5.91 -3.82
N VAL A 379 8.77 -7.22 -3.93
CA VAL A 379 8.05 -8.01 -4.95
C VAL A 379 6.55 -8.02 -4.64
N ALA A 380 6.17 -8.25 -3.38
CA ALA A 380 4.77 -8.23 -2.96
C ALA A 380 4.11 -6.86 -3.21
N ARG A 381 4.75 -5.80 -2.71
CA ARG A 381 4.21 -4.43 -2.74
C ARG A 381 4.08 -3.85 -4.14
N THR A 382 4.79 -4.41 -5.11
CA THR A 382 4.62 -4.05 -6.53
C THR A 382 3.15 -4.19 -6.97
N THR A 383 2.41 -5.15 -6.41
CA THR A 383 0.98 -5.32 -6.67
C THR A 383 0.15 -4.09 -6.27
N GLY A 384 0.30 -3.62 -5.04
CA GLY A 384 -0.38 -2.43 -4.52
C GLY A 384 0.04 -1.16 -5.24
N TRP A 385 1.34 -0.99 -5.53
CA TRP A 385 1.83 0.14 -6.33
C TRP A 385 1.13 0.23 -7.67
N ILE A 386 0.99 -0.88 -8.40
CA ILE A 386 0.30 -0.89 -9.69
C ILE A 386 -1.19 -0.59 -9.51
N ALA A 387 -1.84 -1.13 -8.48
CA ALA A 387 -3.24 -0.81 -8.17
C ALA A 387 -3.44 0.69 -7.91
N HIS A 388 -2.54 1.31 -7.14
CA HIS A 388 -2.57 2.74 -6.85
C HIS A 388 -2.24 3.61 -8.07
N ALA A 389 -1.34 3.16 -8.95
CA ALA A 389 -1.08 3.83 -10.22
C ALA A 389 -2.31 3.80 -11.13
N LEU A 390 -3.01 2.67 -11.22
CA LEU A 390 -4.27 2.53 -11.95
C LEU A 390 -5.36 3.49 -11.45
N GLU A 391 -5.58 3.55 -10.12
CA GLU A 391 -6.52 4.53 -9.56
C GLU A 391 -6.12 5.97 -9.91
N GLU A 392 -4.82 6.28 -9.90
CA GLU A 392 -4.32 7.62 -10.22
C GLU A 392 -4.41 7.99 -11.71
N TYR A 393 -4.28 7.02 -12.63
CA TYR A 393 -4.49 7.28 -14.06
C TYR A 393 -5.92 7.71 -14.37
N GLY A 394 -6.90 7.26 -13.56
CA GLY A 394 -8.29 7.71 -13.63
C GLY A 394 -8.55 9.12 -13.07
N GLU A 395 -7.60 9.71 -12.37
CA GLU A 395 -7.70 11.05 -11.78
C GLU A 395 -7.17 12.15 -12.71
N ARG A 396 -7.42 13.42 -12.39
CA ARG A 396 -6.91 14.56 -13.19
C ARG A 396 -5.36 14.55 -13.26
N PRO A 397 -4.75 14.70 -14.45
CA PRO A 397 -3.29 14.79 -14.58
C PRO A 397 -2.69 15.90 -13.72
N LEU A 398 -1.48 15.66 -13.21
CA LEU A 398 -0.64 16.56 -12.41
C LEU A 398 -1.31 17.10 -11.14
N ARG A 399 -2.33 16.42 -10.60
CA ARG A 399 -3.00 16.87 -9.37
C ARG A 399 -2.11 16.78 -8.12
N MET A 400 -1.07 15.94 -8.13
CA MET A 400 -0.11 15.82 -7.03
C MET A 400 1.07 16.80 -7.20
N ARG A 401 0.73 18.09 -7.37
CA ARG A 401 1.69 19.18 -7.55
C ARG A 401 1.49 20.24 -6.46
N PRO A 402 2.02 20.03 -5.24
CA PRO A 402 1.92 21.02 -4.19
C PRO A 402 2.73 22.29 -4.51
N THR A 403 2.36 23.41 -3.89
CA THR A 403 3.14 24.65 -3.95
C THR A 403 4.00 24.76 -2.70
N GLY A 404 5.29 25.07 -2.88
CA GLY A 404 6.20 25.30 -1.77
C GLY A 404 5.94 26.64 -1.09
N HIS A 405 6.01 26.67 0.24
CA HIS A 405 6.05 27.91 1.00
C HIS A 405 7.50 28.40 1.11
N TYR A 406 7.84 29.44 0.37
CA TYR A 406 9.21 29.98 0.35
C TYR A 406 9.53 30.70 1.66
N VAL A 407 10.49 30.15 2.42
CA VAL A 407 10.98 30.69 3.71
C VAL A 407 12.42 31.22 3.63
N GLY A 408 12.98 31.32 2.42
CA GLY A 408 14.30 31.89 2.20
C GLY A 408 14.30 33.43 2.22
N PRO A 409 15.48 34.06 2.02
CA PRO A 409 15.60 35.52 1.93
C PRO A 409 14.70 36.11 0.85
N ARG A 410 13.89 37.12 1.18
CA ARG A 410 12.97 37.73 0.21
C ARG A 410 13.74 38.43 -0.92
N PRO A 411 13.30 38.31 -2.18
CA PRO A 411 13.95 38.95 -3.31
C PRO A 411 13.70 40.48 -3.34
N PRO A 412 14.58 41.24 -4.01
CA PRO A 412 15.83 40.79 -4.63
C PRO A 412 16.95 40.60 -3.58
N GLN A 413 17.83 39.64 -3.84
CA GLN A 413 19.12 39.52 -3.13
C GLN A 413 20.23 39.97 -4.09
N PRO A 414 21.34 40.55 -3.59
CA PRO A 414 22.50 40.83 -4.43
C PRO A 414 23.07 39.50 -5.00
N LEU A 415 23.73 39.57 -6.15
CA LEU A 415 24.49 38.42 -6.66
C LEU A 415 25.56 38.03 -5.63
N PRO A 416 25.81 36.72 -5.39
CA PRO A 416 26.89 36.29 -4.50
C PRO A 416 28.24 36.85 -4.97
N SER A 417 28.95 37.59 -4.13
CA SER A 417 30.30 38.04 -4.41
C SER A 417 31.29 36.89 -4.19
N VAL A 418 32.18 36.64 -5.16
CA VAL A 418 33.32 35.74 -4.95
C VAL A 418 34.27 36.43 -3.99
N SER A 419 34.49 35.87 -2.79
CA SER A 419 35.57 36.33 -1.92
C SER A 419 36.90 36.15 -2.66
N PRO A 420 37.79 37.16 -2.69
CA PRO A 420 39.15 36.93 -3.13
C PRO A 420 39.74 35.80 -2.28
N ALA A 421 40.29 34.77 -2.93
CA ALA A 421 41.06 33.76 -2.22
C ALA A 421 42.22 34.46 -1.50
N GLU A 422 42.30 34.29 -0.18
CA GLU A 422 43.47 34.69 0.63
C GLU A 422 44.68 33.82 0.33
#